data_AF-A0A428PAX1-F1
#
_entry.id   AF-A0A428PAX1-F1
#
_cell.length_a   1.000
_cell.length_b   1.000
_cell.length_c   1.000
_cell.angle_alpha   90.00
_cell.angle_beta   90.00
_cell.angle_gamma   90.00
#
_symmetry.space_group_name_H-M   'P 1'
#
loop_
_entity.id
_entity.type
_entity.pdbx_description
1 polymer ?
#
loop_
_entity_poly.entity_id
_entity_poly.type
_entity_poly.pdbx_seq_one_letter_code
_entity_poly.pdbx_strand_id
1 'polypeptide(L)'
;MADLKPATDIDPNVWYHLTEENVDDYDGDFKAMLQTYDDGGFRVFEVPKKKTYWQFQPIGKTPGRYALRCSETTTRKQFAVCYRPSESVENRRTRPCLRNSDGSDGQQWDVALWGKNDTYRFINAPESTNDPATTTGGSQTGQPDTDPSSSEDSSISGGAIAGIVIGAVLGILAIALVAFFFWRRRKRQAEAAPASTQAPYPQSPDGYKPESPSQTPVYELPNNQNPAELPANH
;
A
#
# COMPACT_ATOMS: atom_id res chain seq x y z
N MET A 1 1.74 -22.82 11.40
CA MET A 1 0.48 -22.75 12.17
C MET A 1 0.13 -24.06 12.89
N ALA A 2 0.87 -25.16 12.70
CA ALA A 2 0.53 -26.48 13.23
C ALA A 2 0.31 -26.53 14.75
N ASP A 3 0.88 -25.57 15.51
CA ASP A 3 0.82 -25.58 16.98
C ASP A 3 0.03 -24.41 17.61
N LEU A 4 -0.46 -23.44 16.84
CA LEU A 4 -1.18 -22.27 17.40
C LEU A 4 -2.69 -22.40 17.19
N LYS A 5 -3.48 -22.23 18.26
CA LYS A 5 -4.94 -22.26 18.20
C LYS A 5 -5.46 -21.02 17.46
N PRO A 6 -6.19 -21.17 16.34
CA PRO A 6 -6.76 -20.03 15.62
C PRO A 6 -7.73 -19.21 16.48
N ALA A 7 -7.65 -17.89 16.39
CA ALA A 7 -8.62 -17.00 17.00
C ALA A 7 -9.94 -17.12 16.23
N THR A 8 -10.99 -17.67 16.84
CA THR A 8 -12.28 -17.94 16.16
C THR A 8 -13.45 -17.25 16.85
N ASP A 9 -13.16 -16.61 17.97
CA ASP A 9 -14.05 -15.90 18.89
C ASP A 9 -14.07 -14.38 18.65
N ILE A 10 -13.29 -13.88 17.69
CA ILE A 10 -13.31 -12.47 17.30
C ILE A 10 -14.62 -12.16 16.55
N ASP A 11 -15.51 -11.39 17.18
CA ASP A 11 -16.74 -10.87 16.57
C ASP A 11 -16.40 -9.86 15.46
N PRO A 12 -16.78 -10.11 14.20
CA PRO A 12 -16.48 -9.23 13.07
C PRO A 12 -17.22 -7.88 13.10
N ASN A 13 -18.27 -7.75 13.92
CA ASN A 13 -19.05 -6.51 14.03
C ASN A 13 -18.50 -5.55 15.08
N VAL A 14 -17.50 -5.97 15.87
CA VAL A 14 -16.92 -5.18 16.95
C VAL A 14 -15.67 -4.43 16.49
N TRP A 15 -15.54 -3.19 16.94
CA TRP A 15 -14.31 -2.40 16.79
C TRP A 15 -13.39 -2.65 17.97
N TYR A 16 -12.22 -3.21 17.70
CA TYR A 16 -11.22 -3.57 18.71
C TYR A 16 -10.17 -2.48 18.86
N HIS A 17 -9.75 -2.32 20.10
CA HIS A 17 -8.49 -1.69 20.45
C HIS A 17 -7.39 -2.75 20.32
N LEU A 18 -6.31 -2.44 19.59
CA LEU A 18 -5.13 -3.32 19.51
C LEU A 18 -3.96 -2.64 20.22
N THR A 19 -3.24 -3.39 21.05
CA THR A 19 -2.03 -2.94 21.74
C THR A 19 -0.98 -4.04 21.75
N GLU A 20 0.22 -3.72 22.20
CA GLU A 20 1.30 -4.68 22.43
C GLU A 20 1.44 -4.93 23.93
N GLU A 21 1.61 -6.21 24.31
CA GLU A 21 1.78 -6.64 25.71
C GLU A 21 2.93 -5.92 26.44
N ASN A 22 4.02 -5.58 25.74
CA ASN A 22 5.14 -4.85 26.34
C ASN A 22 4.86 -3.34 26.54
N VAL A 23 3.79 -2.83 25.94
CA VAL A 23 3.45 -1.40 25.96
C VAL A 23 2.27 -1.14 26.91
N ASP A 24 1.41 -2.12 27.11
CA ASP A 24 0.19 -2.01 27.89
C ASP A 24 -0.03 -3.28 28.73
N ASP A 25 -0.29 -3.10 30.03
CA ASP A 25 -0.20 -4.13 31.06
C ASP A 25 -1.49 -4.95 31.25
N TYR A 26 -2.40 -4.92 30.27
CA TYR A 26 -3.62 -5.74 30.17
C TYR A 26 -4.57 -5.68 31.39
N ASP A 27 -4.37 -4.76 32.33
CA ASP A 27 -5.16 -4.59 33.58
C ASP A 27 -6.45 -3.79 33.37
N GLY A 28 -7.07 -3.93 32.19
CA GLY A 28 -8.36 -3.34 31.83
C GLY A 28 -8.33 -1.85 31.44
N ASP A 29 -7.37 -1.08 31.93
CA ASP A 29 -7.19 0.34 31.59
C ASP A 29 -6.19 0.50 30.45
N PHE A 30 -6.55 0.08 29.23
CA PHE A 30 -5.69 0.23 28.06
C PHE A 30 -5.31 1.71 27.82
N LYS A 31 -4.03 2.03 27.94
CA LYS A 31 -3.46 3.39 27.82
C LYS A 31 -2.87 3.66 26.45
N ALA A 32 -2.48 2.63 25.71
CA ALA A 32 -1.83 2.75 24.40
C ALA A 32 -2.48 1.87 23.35
N MET A 33 -2.47 2.32 22.09
CA MET A 33 -3.09 1.59 20.98
C MET A 33 -2.28 1.69 19.69
N LEU A 34 -2.41 0.68 18.83
CA LEU A 34 -1.85 0.61 17.48
C LEU A 34 -2.55 1.61 16.57
N GLN A 35 -1.80 2.62 16.14
CA GLN A 35 -2.30 3.76 15.39
C GLN A 35 -1.50 3.97 14.11
N THR A 36 -2.16 4.58 13.12
CA THR A 36 -1.47 5.05 11.92
C THR A 36 -0.57 6.24 12.27
N TYR A 37 0.59 6.33 11.61
CA TYR A 37 1.57 7.38 11.82
C TYR A 37 1.93 8.08 10.49
N ASP A 38 2.43 9.30 10.58
CA ASP A 38 2.62 10.20 9.42
C ASP A 38 3.61 9.67 8.35
N ASP A 39 4.48 8.72 8.73
CA ASP A 39 5.42 8.04 7.82
C ASP A 39 4.80 6.84 7.07
N GLY A 40 3.47 6.71 7.15
CA GLY A 40 2.70 5.58 6.60
C GLY A 40 2.93 4.26 7.34
N GLY A 41 3.60 4.30 8.49
CA GLY A 41 3.78 3.16 9.38
C GLY A 41 2.70 3.10 10.46
N PHE A 42 2.94 2.21 11.42
CA PHE A 42 2.12 2.08 12.62
C PHE A 42 2.98 2.24 13.86
N ARG A 43 2.37 2.77 14.92
CA ARG A 43 2.99 2.86 16.25
C ARG A 43 1.96 2.53 17.30
N VAL A 44 2.39 1.85 18.35
CA VAL A 44 1.62 1.72 19.58
C VAL A 44 2.03 2.89 20.49
N PHE A 45 1.10 3.76 20.82
CA PHE A 45 1.35 4.89 21.72
C PHE A 45 0.07 5.33 22.43
N GLU A 46 0.21 6.23 23.40
CA GLU A 46 -0.87 6.68 24.26
C GLU A 46 -2.10 7.21 23.49
N VAL A 47 -3.30 6.86 23.97
CA VAL A 47 -4.63 7.15 23.40
C VAL A 47 -5.06 8.65 23.34
N PRO A 48 -4.47 9.65 24.04
CA PRO A 48 -5.00 11.02 24.06
C PRO A 48 -5.08 11.74 22.71
N LYS A 49 -4.36 11.29 21.69
CA LYS A 49 -4.20 12.05 20.43
C LYS A 49 -5.07 11.54 19.30
N LYS A 50 -5.19 10.22 19.14
CA LYS A 50 -5.87 9.60 17.99
C LYS A 50 -6.38 8.22 18.36
N LYS A 51 -7.55 7.86 17.84
CA LYS A 51 -8.21 6.56 18.13
C LYS A 51 -8.38 5.77 16.85
N THR A 52 -7.46 4.83 16.61
CA THR A 52 -7.46 3.91 15.47
C THR A 52 -8.00 2.54 15.88
N TYR A 53 -9.30 2.34 15.71
CA TYR A 53 -9.91 1.04 16.02
C TYR A 53 -9.78 0.08 14.84
N TRP A 54 -9.84 -1.22 15.12
CA TRP A 54 -9.63 -2.28 14.14
C TRP A 54 -10.81 -3.23 14.07
N GLN A 55 -11.17 -3.64 12.87
CA GLN A 55 -12.20 -4.65 12.63
C GLN A 55 -11.63 -5.82 11.84
N PHE A 56 -12.04 -7.02 12.22
CA PHE A 56 -11.56 -8.29 11.68
C PHE A 56 -12.66 -8.91 10.83
N GLN A 57 -12.45 -8.96 9.53
CA GLN A 57 -13.37 -9.56 8.58
C GLN A 57 -12.89 -10.98 8.24
N PRO A 58 -13.63 -12.05 8.60
CA PRO A 58 -13.28 -13.41 8.23
C PRO A 58 -13.12 -13.57 6.72
N ILE A 59 -12.10 -14.33 6.30
CA ILE A 59 -11.85 -14.63 4.88
C ILE A 59 -12.02 -16.13 4.64
N GLY A 60 -12.93 -16.46 3.71
CA GLY A 60 -13.14 -17.82 3.26
C GLY A 60 -13.59 -18.76 4.39
N LYS A 61 -13.05 -19.97 4.39
CA LYS A 61 -13.39 -21.02 5.38
C LYS A 61 -12.23 -21.33 6.33
N THR A 62 -11.10 -20.63 6.22
CA THR A 62 -9.91 -20.87 7.03
C THR A 62 -10.13 -20.27 8.43
N PRO A 63 -10.18 -21.09 9.50
CA PRO A 63 -10.37 -20.58 10.85
C PRO A 63 -9.25 -19.62 11.24
N GLY A 64 -9.59 -18.49 11.84
CA GLY A 64 -8.63 -17.47 12.27
C GLY A 64 -8.01 -16.64 11.15
N ARG A 65 -8.48 -16.76 9.90
CA ARG A 65 -8.01 -15.91 8.80
C ARG A 65 -8.89 -14.67 8.65
N TYR A 66 -8.25 -13.51 8.70
CA TYR A 66 -8.93 -12.22 8.66
C TYR A 66 -8.30 -11.24 7.67
N ALA A 67 -9.17 -10.39 7.11
CA ALA A 67 -8.82 -9.09 6.55
C ALA A 67 -9.04 -8.05 7.65
N LEU A 68 -8.08 -7.14 7.85
CA LEU A 68 -8.20 -6.13 8.89
C LEU A 68 -8.38 -4.74 8.26
N ARG A 69 -9.35 -3.99 8.78
CA ARG A 69 -9.56 -2.58 8.45
C ARG A 69 -9.40 -1.71 9.68
N CYS A 70 -8.87 -0.50 9.51
CA CYS A 70 -8.87 0.49 10.57
C CYS A 70 -9.99 1.53 10.39
N SER A 71 -10.46 2.10 11.49
CA SER A 71 -11.56 3.06 11.54
C SER A 71 -11.31 4.32 10.70
N GLU A 72 -10.05 4.68 10.49
CA GLU A 72 -9.65 5.88 9.75
C GLU A 72 -9.76 5.73 8.23
N THR A 73 -9.51 4.53 7.70
CA THR A 73 -9.50 4.28 6.26
C THR A 73 -10.71 3.51 5.77
N THR A 74 -11.62 3.14 6.67
CA THR A 74 -12.86 2.41 6.40
C THR A 74 -12.60 1.19 5.51
N THR A 75 -13.33 1.01 4.42
CA THR A 75 -13.15 -0.10 3.45
C THR A 75 -12.14 0.23 2.35
N ARG A 76 -11.56 1.43 2.32
CA ARG A 76 -10.67 1.85 1.21
C ARG A 76 -9.28 1.25 1.31
N LYS A 77 -8.79 1.07 2.54
CA LYS A 77 -7.49 0.45 2.79
C LYS A 77 -7.60 -0.64 3.84
N GLN A 78 -6.77 -1.67 3.67
CA GLN A 78 -6.62 -2.77 4.61
C GLN A 78 -5.20 -2.85 5.16
N PHE A 79 -5.10 -3.46 6.34
CA PHE A 79 -3.84 -3.87 6.94
C PHE A 79 -3.14 -4.85 6.02
N ALA A 80 -1.94 -4.51 5.60
CA ALA A 80 -1.22 -5.25 4.58
C ALA A 80 0.27 -5.33 4.89
N VAL A 81 0.96 -6.15 4.12
CA VAL A 81 2.42 -6.19 4.09
C VAL A 81 2.93 -5.28 2.97
N CYS A 82 3.86 -4.38 3.31
CA CYS A 82 4.57 -3.54 2.37
C CYS A 82 6.06 -3.86 2.35
N TYR A 83 6.63 -3.85 1.15
CA TYR A 83 8.06 -3.96 0.91
C TYR A 83 8.70 -2.58 0.72
N ARG A 84 9.82 -2.33 1.39
CA ARG A 84 10.62 -1.11 1.30
C ARG A 84 12.01 -1.43 0.74
N PRO A 85 12.26 -1.23 -0.56
CA PRO A 85 13.58 -1.49 -1.12
C PRO A 85 14.66 -0.54 -0.60
N SER A 86 14.27 0.65 -0.10
CA SER A 86 15.18 1.66 0.44
C SER A 86 15.72 1.33 1.84
N GLU A 87 15.16 0.32 2.50
CA GLU A 87 15.64 -0.12 3.82
C GLU A 87 16.93 -0.94 3.65
N SER A 88 17.98 -0.50 4.34
CA SER A 88 19.32 -1.06 4.24
C SER A 88 19.44 -2.39 4.98
N VAL A 89 18.62 -2.60 6.02
CA VAL A 89 18.57 -3.85 6.75
C VAL A 89 17.55 -4.78 6.11
N GLU A 90 18.02 -5.86 5.49
CA GLU A 90 17.19 -6.76 4.68
C GLU A 90 15.95 -7.30 5.43
N ASN A 91 16.11 -7.73 6.67
CA ASN A 91 15.00 -8.25 7.49
C ASN A 91 13.99 -7.18 7.95
N ARG A 92 14.22 -5.90 7.67
CA ARG A 92 13.31 -4.78 7.96
C ARG A 92 12.59 -4.25 6.72
N ARG A 93 12.91 -4.77 5.53
CA ARG A 93 12.29 -4.31 4.28
C ARG A 93 10.79 -4.61 4.25
N THR A 94 10.36 -5.65 4.96
CA THR A 94 8.96 -6.03 5.07
C THR A 94 8.37 -5.46 6.35
N ARG A 95 7.32 -4.65 6.24
CA ARG A 95 6.63 -4.08 7.40
C ARG A 95 5.12 -4.03 7.19
N PRO A 96 4.32 -4.01 8.28
CA PRO A 96 2.91 -3.72 8.16
C PRO A 96 2.66 -2.30 7.62
N CYS A 97 1.63 -2.14 6.81
CA CYS A 97 1.18 -0.86 6.25
C CYS A 97 -0.33 -0.86 5.96
N LEU A 98 -0.85 0.26 5.43
CA LEU A 98 -2.19 0.32 4.82
C LEU A 98 -2.08 0.40 3.29
N ARG A 99 -2.70 -0.56 2.60
CA ARG A 99 -2.80 -0.59 1.13
C ARG A 99 -4.25 -0.53 0.69
N ASN A 100 -4.49 -0.07 -0.54
CA ASN A 100 -5.83 -0.12 -1.14
C ASN A 100 -6.37 -1.55 -1.07
N SER A 101 -7.61 -1.70 -0.66
CA SER A 101 -8.27 -3.00 -0.54
C SER A 101 -8.30 -3.70 -1.89
N ASP A 102 -7.57 -4.82 -2.00
CA ASP A 102 -7.43 -5.60 -3.23
C ASP A 102 -7.66 -7.11 -2.99
N GLY A 103 -7.79 -7.53 -1.72
CA GLY A 103 -8.01 -8.94 -1.36
C GLY A 103 -6.80 -9.84 -1.60
N SER A 104 -5.64 -9.26 -1.90
CA SER A 104 -4.40 -10.01 -2.10
C SER A 104 -3.97 -10.74 -0.83
N ASP A 105 -3.13 -11.77 -0.98
CA ASP A 105 -2.59 -12.54 0.15
C ASP A 105 -1.82 -11.66 1.13
N GLY A 106 -1.20 -10.58 0.64
CA GLY A 106 -0.58 -9.55 1.48
C GLY A 106 -1.54 -8.79 2.41
N GLN A 107 -2.86 -8.97 2.27
CA GLN A 107 -3.93 -8.39 3.11
C GLN A 107 -4.60 -9.45 4.00
N GLN A 108 -4.20 -10.71 3.90
CA GLN A 108 -4.78 -11.81 4.68
C GLN A 108 -3.86 -12.12 5.86
N TRP A 109 -4.45 -12.25 7.04
CA TRP A 109 -3.72 -12.45 8.29
C TRP A 109 -4.30 -13.65 9.03
N ASP A 110 -3.45 -14.61 9.31
CA ASP A 110 -3.74 -15.70 10.21
C ASP A 110 -3.48 -15.23 11.65
N VAL A 111 -4.57 -15.14 12.42
CA VAL A 111 -4.58 -14.68 13.79
C VAL A 111 -4.77 -15.88 14.71
N ALA A 112 -3.81 -16.09 15.61
CA ALA A 112 -3.82 -17.24 16.51
C ALA A 112 -3.33 -16.86 17.90
N LEU A 113 -3.77 -17.59 18.93
CA LEU A 113 -3.31 -17.38 20.30
C LEU A 113 -1.80 -17.67 20.41
N TRP A 114 -1.04 -16.72 20.96
CA TRP A 114 0.40 -16.85 21.21
C TRP A 114 0.68 -17.12 22.69
N GLY A 115 0.05 -16.34 23.58
CA GLY A 115 0.47 -16.25 24.96
C GLY A 115 -0.61 -16.67 25.96
N LYS A 116 -0.37 -16.27 27.21
CA LYS A 116 -1.41 -16.20 28.24
C LYS A 116 -2.23 -14.91 28.00
N ASN A 117 -3.37 -14.77 28.66
CA ASN A 117 -4.18 -13.53 28.65
C ASN A 117 -4.65 -13.11 27.25
N ASP A 118 -5.13 -14.05 26.43
CA ASP A 118 -5.72 -13.77 25.10
C ASP A 118 -4.83 -12.92 24.18
N THR A 119 -3.49 -13.08 24.31
CA THR A 119 -2.55 -12.41 23.40
C THR A 119 -2.48 -13.16 22.08
N TYR A 120 -2.64 -12.42 20.98
CA TYR A 120 -2.70 -12.97 19.63
C TYR A 120 -1.43 -12.67 18.83
N ARG A 121 -1.00 -13.65 18.03
CA ARG A 121 0.00 -13.50 16.96
C ARG A 121 -0.69 -13.29 15.64
N PHE A 122 -0.22 -12.31 14.88
CA PHE A 122 -0.68 -12.09 13.50
C PHE A 122 0.44 -12.55 12.57
N ILE A 123 0.11 -13.44 11.65
CA ILE A 123 1.03 -13.94 10.63
C ILE A 123 0.38 -13.61 9.29
N ASN A 124 1.09 -12.90 8.41
CA ASN A 124 0.57 -12.72 7.06
C ASN A 124 0.46 -14.09 6.42
N ALA A 125 -0.72 -14.41 5.88
CA ALA A 125 -0.97 -15.70 5.27
C ALA A 125 0.05 -15.90 4.14
N PRO A 126 0.94 -16.90 4.22
CA PRO A 126 1.72 -17.26 3.05
C PRO A 126 0.72 -17.70 1.98
N GLU A 127 0.99 -17.32 0.74
CA GLU A 127 0.43 -18.04 -0.38
C GLU A 127 0.71 -19.54 -0.14
N SER A 128 -0.23 -20.42 -0.48
CA SER A 128 0.04 -21.86 -0.51
C SER A 128 1.00 -22.17 -1.67
N THR A 129 2.18 -21.57 -1.64
CA THR A 129 3.33 -21.85 -2.48
C THR A 129 4.30 -22.66 -1.64
N ASN A 130 4.46 -23.92 -2.03
CA ASN A 130 5.66 -24.69 -1.74
C ASN A 130 6.86 -23.98 -2.40
N ASP A 131 7.30 -22.86 -1.83
CA ASP A 131 8.64 -22.35 -2.06
C ASP A 131 9.49 -22.70 -0.84
N PRO A 132 10.68 -23.29 -1.02
CA PRO A 132 11.48 -23.81 0.06
C PRO A 132 12.00 -22.63 0.89
N ALA A 133 11.30 -22.32 1.98
CA ALA A 133 11.94 -21.67 3.10
C ALA A 133 13.11 -22.56 3.51
N THR A 134 14.33 -22.10 3.20
CA THR A 134 15.58 -22.68 3.67
C THR A 134 15.53 -22.70 5.19
N THR A 135 15.05 -23.82 5.73
CA THR A 135 15.00 -24.09 7.16
C THR A 135 16.26 -24.85 7.48
N THR A 136 17.28 -24.12 7.92
CA THR A 136 18.50 -24.68 8.48
C THR A 136 18.14 -25.48 9.74
N GLY A 137 18.21 -26.80 9.62
CA GLY A 137 18.83 -27.71 10.59
C GLY A 137 18.22 -27.81 11.99
N GLY A 138 17.37 -28.82 12.18
CA GLY A 138 17.06 -29.42 13.47
C GLY A 138 16.64 -30.87 13.29
N SER A 139 17.62 -31.78 13.20
CA SER A 139 17.40 -33.23 13.18
C SER A 139 16.84 -33.70 14.51
N GLN A 140 15.67 -34.35 14.51
CA GLN A 140 15.38 -35.47 15.42
C GLN A 140 14.62 -36.57 14.66
N THR A 141 15.17 -37.77 14.78
CA THR A 141 14.74 -39.04 14.20
C THR A 141 13.68 -39.73 15.06
N GLY A 142 12.66 -40.33 14.44
CA GLY A 142 11.76 -41.28 15.11
C GLY A 142 10.57 -41.77 14.28
N GLN A 143 10.83 -42.81 13.46
CA GLN A 143 10.03 -44.00 13.06
C GLN A 143 8.51 -43.90 12.71
N PRO A 144 7.98 -44.72 11.76
CA PRO A 144 6.69 -44.50 11.11
C PRO A 144 5.55 -45.25 11.79
N ASP A 145 4.34 -44.74 11.63
CA ASP A 145 3.12 -45.54 11.70
C ASP A 145 2.23 -45.25 10.49
N THR A 146 1.76 -46.35 9.91
CA THR A 146 0.97 -46.51 8.69
C THR A 146 -0.51 -46.55 9.07
N ASP A 147 -1.37 -45.76 8.42
CA ASP A 147 -2.58 -46.18 7.68
C ASP A 147 -3.53 -44.99 7.36
N PRO A 148 -4.46 -45.14 6.38
CA PRO A 148 -4.70 -44.12 5.37
C PRO A 148 -6.06 -43.42 5.53
N SER A 149 -6.13 -42.15 5.16
CA SER A 149 -7.39 -41.52 4.77
C SER A 149 -7.14 -40.63 3.57
N SER A 150 -7.42 -41.17 2.39
CA SER A 150 -7.43 -40.47 1.11
C SER A 150 -8.53 -39.40 1.10
N SER A 151 -8.14 -38.13 1.24
CA SER A 151 -8.91 -37.00 0.72
C SER A 151 -8.26 -36.56 -0.59
N GLU A 152 -8.87 -36.95 -1.70
CA GLU A 152 -8.47 -36.52 -3.04
C GLU A 152 -8.76 -35.02 -3.20
N ASP A 153 -7.76 -34.17 -3.00
CA ASP A 153 -7.80 -32.80 -3.47
C ASP A 153 -7.53 -32.80 -4.98
N SER A 154 -8.52 -32.38 -5.77
CA SER A 154 -8.41 -32.30 -7.22
C SER A 154 -7.40 -31.21 -7.63
N SER A 155 -6.12 -31.58 -7.68
CA SER A 155 -5.07 -30.74 -8.23
C SER A 155 -5.28 -30.57 -9.73
N ILE A 156 -5.28 -29.32 -10.21
CA ILE A 156 -5.31 -29.05 -11.65
C ILE A 156 -4.06 -29.68 -12.27
N SER A 157 -4.27 -30.54 -13.29
CA SER A 157 -3.17 -31.37 -13.80
C SER A 157 -2.03 -30.48 -14.32
N GLY A 158 -0.79 -30.92 -14.16
CA GLY A 158 0.37 -30.20 -14.68
C GLY A 158 0.27 -29.90 -16.18
N GLY A 159 -0.52 -30.68 -16.93
CA GLY A 159 -0.82 -30.41 -18.34
C GLY A 159 -1.67 -29.15 -18.57
N ALA A 160 -2.60 -28.83 -17.67
CA ALA A 160 -3.41 -27.61 -17.77
C ALA A 160 -2.58 -26.34 -17.48
N ILE A 161 -1.66 -26.43 -16.50
CA ILE A 161 -0.74 -25.34 -16.16
C ILE A 161 0.26 -25.10 -17.30
N ALA A 162 0.84 -26.15 -17.88
CA ALA A 162 1.76 -26.04 -19.01
C ALA A 162 1.11 -25.39 -20.24
N GLY A 163 -0.18 -25.67 -20.49
CA GLY A 163 -0.91 -25.09 -21.62
C GLY A 163 -1.07 -23.57 -21.56
N ILE A 164 -1.34 -23.01 -20.37
CA ILE A 164 -1.57 -21.56 -20.19
C ILE A 164 -0.28 -20.77 -20.44
N VAL A 165 0.86 -21.28 -19.95
CA VAL A 165 2.16 -20.60 -20.11
C VAL A 165 2.56 -20.52 -21.58
N ILE A 166 2.41 -21.61 -22.33
CA ILE A 166 2.75 -21.65 -23.76
C ILE A 166 1.82 -20.72 -24.56
N GLY A 167 0.52 -20.70 -24.22
CA GLY A 167 -0.46 -19.81 -24.83
C GLY A 167 -0.14 -18.32 -24.64
N ALA A 168 0.31 -17.92 -23.44
CA ALA A 168 0.65 -16.53 -23.15
C ALA A 168 1.86 -16.04 -23.98
N VAL A 169 2.91 -16.87 -24.11
CA VAL A 169 4.10 -16.52 -24.89
C VAL A 169 3.76 -16.33 -26.37
N LEU A 170 2.99 -17.25 -26.95
CA LEU A 170 2.55 -17.14 -28.35
C LEU A 170 1.58 -15.96 -28.56
N GLY A 171 0.70 -15.69 -27.60
CA GLY A 171 -0.23 -14.56 -27.65
C GLY A 171 0.48 -13.20 -27.67
N ILE A 172 1.47 -13.01 -26.80
CA ILE A 172 2.26 -11.76 -26.74
C ILE A 172 3.04 -11.56 -28.05
N LEU A 173 3.65 -12.62 -28.59
CA LEU A 173 4.36 -12.56 -29.88
C LEU A 173 3.42 -12.17 -31.03
N ALA A 174 2.22 -12.74 -31.09
CA ALA A 174 1.23 -12.40 -32.11
C ALA A 174 0.79 -10.93 -32.02
N ILE A 175 0.50 -10.43 -30.81
CA ILE A 175 0.08 -9.04 -30.58
C ILE A 175 1.21 -8.07 -30.97
N ALA A 176 2.46 -8.38 -30.60
CA ALA A 176 3.62 -7.56 -30.95
C ALA A 176 3.82 -7.46 -32.48
N LEU A 177 3.65 -8.57 -33.21
CA LEU A 177 3.75 -8.58 -34.67
C LEU A 177 2.65 -7.75 -35.34
N VAL A 178 1.40 -7.85 -34.85
CA VAL A 178 0.29 -7.05 -35.36
C VAL A 178 0.53 -5.55 -35.11
N ALA A 179 0.92 -5.18 -33.89
CA ALA A 179 1.22 -3.79 -33.55
C ALA A 179 2.36 -3.22 -34.42
N PHE A 180 3.45 -3.99 -34.60
CA PHE A 180 4.57 -3.61 -35.45
C PHE A 180 4.15 -3.43 -36.91
N PHE A 181 3.32 -4.32 -37.44
CA PHE A 181 2.82 -4.24 -38.82
C PHE A 181 1.99 -2.98 -39.06
N PHE A 182 1.07 -2.64 -38.14
CA PHE A 182 0.28 -1.41 -38.22
C PHE A 182 1.15 -0.15 -38.10
N TRP A 183 2.14 -0.16 -37.21
CA TRP A 183 3.05 0.97 -37.06
C TRP A 183 3.91 1.19 -38.31
N ARG A 184 4.43 0.10 -38.90
CA ARG A 184 5.20 0.15 -40.16
C ARG A 184 4.35 0.64 -41.33
N ARG A 185 3.08 0.24 -41.41
CA ARG A 185 2.16 0.72 -42.46
C ARG A 185 1.87 2.20 -42.31
N ARG A 186 1.69 2.70 -41.08
CA ARG A 186 1.43 4.12 -40.81
C ARG A 186 2.64 4.99 -41.14
N LYS A 187 3.86 4.51 -40.87
CA LYS A 187 5.09 5.28 -41.17
C LYS A 187 5.33 5.47 -42.67
N ARG A 188 4.83 4.57 -43.53
CA ARG A 188 4.90 4.70 -45.00
C ARG A 188 3.91 5.70 -45.60
N GLN A 189 2.97 6.22 -44.81
CA GLN A 189 2.01 7.25 -45.26
C GLN A 189 2.35 8.66 -44.73
N ALA A 190 3.40 8.80 -43.92
CA ALA A 190 3.80 10.09 -43.33
C ALA A 190 4.85 10.86 -44.15
N GLU A 191 5.20 10.39 -45.35
CA GLU A 191 6.19 11.02 -46.25
C GLU A 191 5.53 11.74 -47.44
N ALA A 192 4.32 12.26 -47.24
CA ALA A 192 3.67 13.22 -48.14
C ALA A 192 3.19 14.42 -47.33
N ALA A 193 4.12 15.30 -46.95
CA ALA A 193 3.79 16.62 -46.42
C ALA A 193 3.74 17.63 -47.59
N PRO A 194 2.60 18.31 -47.85
CA PRO A 194 2.63 19.58 -48.56
C PRO A 194 2.84 20.75 -47.58
N ALA A 195 3.52 21.75 -48.12
CA ALA A 195 4.14 22.89 -47.46
C ALA A 195 3.16 23.96 -46.94
N SER A 196 3.66 24.69 -45.94
CA SER A 196 3.43 26.09 -45.55
C SER A 196 2.30 26.91 -46.20
N THR A 197 1.48 27.55 -45.35
CA THR A 197 0.98 28.94 -45.58
C THR A 197 0.83 29.68 -44.25
N GLN A 198 1.72 30.66 -44.00
CA GLN A 198 1.53 31.74 -43.03
C GLN A 198 0.52 32.75 -43.59
N ALA A 199 -0.41 33.26 -42.76
CA ALA A 199 -1.32 34.33 -43.14
C ALA A 199 -0.68 35.72 -42.87
N PRO A 200 -0.74 36.69 -43.80
CA PRO A 200 -0.13 38.02 -43.63
C PRO A 200 -1.01 39.00 -42.83
N TYR A 201 -0.39 39.79 -41.94
CA TYR A 201 -1.00 40.98 -41.34
C TYR A 201 -0.80 42.21 -42.27
N PRO A 202 -1.83 43.04 -42.52
CA PRO A 202 -1.68 44.23 -43.35
C PRO A 202 -0.96 45.38 -42.62
N GLN A 203 0.05 45.92 -43.31
CA GLN A 203 0.81 47.14 -42.95
C GLN A 203 -0.05 48.40 -43.14
N SER A 204 0.10 49.39 -42.26
CA SER A 204 -0.32 50.79 -42.50
C SER A 204 0.92 51.69 -42.47
N PRO A 205 1.02 52.74 -43.33
CA PRO A 205 2.27 53.45 -43.60
C PRO A 205 2.43 54.76 -42.81
N ASP A 206 3.69 55.12 -42.56
CA ASP A 206 4.27 56.44 -42.22
C ASP A 206 3.74 57.14 -40.94
N GLY A 207 4.52 57.62 -39.97
CA GLY A 207 5.91 58.07 -39.99
C GLY A 207 5.98 59.48 -39.40
N TYR A 208 5.89 59.64 -38.06
CA TYR A 208 6.46 60.81 -37.35
C TYR A 208 6.62 60.56 -35.84
N LYS A 209 7.82 60.84 -35.33
CA LYS A 209 8.25 61.03 -33.93
C LYS A 209 9.03 62.37 -33.94
N PRO A 210 9.39 63.00 -32.82
CA PRO A 210 8.97 62.85 -31.41
C PRO A 210 8.67 64.21 -30.73
N GLU A 211 7.97 64.26 -29.60
CA GLU A 211 8.32 65.23 -28.52
C GLU A 211 7.67 64.87 -27.18
N SER A 212 8.48 64.93 -26.12
CA SER A 212 8.08 64.90 -24.72
C SER A 212 8.13 66.34 -24.21
N PRO A 213 7.19 66.78 -23.35
CA PRO A 213 7.64 67.05 -21.99
C PRO A 213 6.61 66.80 -20.87
N SER A 214 7.18 66.47 -19.71
CA SER A 214 6.80 66.93 -18.36
C SER A 214 5.64 66.28 -17.59
N GLN A 215 6.08 65.41 -16.66
CA GLN A 215 5.91 65.49 -15.20
C GLN A 215 4.51 65.77 -14.63
N THR A 216 3.93 64.75 -13.99
CA THR A 216 2.95 64.92 -12.89
C THR A 216 3.64 64.56 -11.56
N PRO A 217 3.44 65.34 -10.48
CA PRO A 217 4.17 65.17 -9.23
C PRO A 217 3.64 63.97 -8.43
N VAL A 218 4.60 63.19 -7.92
CA VAL A 218 4.41 62.12 -6.94
C VAL A 218 4.12 62.76 -5.58
N TYR A 219 3.01 62.37 -4.93
CA TYR A 219 2.78 62.68 -3.52
C TYR A 219 3.30 61.51 -2.67
N GLU A 220 4.41 61.73 -1.96
CA GLU A 220 4.90 60.82 -0.93
C GLU A 220 4.25 61.17 0.42
N LEU A 221 3.65 60.17 1.07
CA LEU A 221 3.13 60.26 2.44
C LEU A 221 4.29 60.06 3.44
N PRO A 222 4.44 60.93 4.45
CA PRO A 222 5.50 60.79 5.44
C PRO A 222 5.24 59.60 6.37
N ASN A 223 6.14 58.61 6.30
CA ASN A 223 6.29 57.49 7.22
C ASN A 223 6.99 57.96 8.49
N ASN A 224 6.35 57.83 9.65
CA ASN A 224 7.01 57.86 10.96
C ASN A 224 6.06 57.40 12.08
N GLN A 225 6.20 56.16 12.54
CA GLN A 225 6.69 55.83 13.89
C GLN A 225 6.34 54.38 14.31
N ASN A 226 7.31 53.81 15.03
CA ASN A 226 7.63 52.41 15.33
C ASN A 226 6.58 51.66 16.22
N PRO A 227 6.69 50.31 16.37
CA PRO A 227 5.70 49.45 17.00
C PRO A 227 5.73 49.49 18.53
N ALA A 228 4.57 49.27 19.15
CA ALA A 228 4.44 49.10 20.59
C ALA A 228 4.74 47.63 20.98
N GLU A 229 5.88 47.42 21.62
CA GLU A 229 6.23 46.21 22.37
C GLU A 229 5.51 46.22 23.74
N LEU A 230 4.88 45.10 24.12
CA LEU A 230 4.27 44.90 25.43
C LEU A 230 5.30 44.30 26.41
N PRO A 231 5.51 44.87 27.61
CA PRO A 231 6.31 44.22 28.65
C PRO A 231 5.51 43.17 29.42
N ALA A 232 6.21 42.11 29.82
CA ALA A 232 5.74 41.01 30.65
C ALA A 232 5.91 41.27 32.17
N ASN A 233 4.96 40.70 32.93
CA ASN A 233 5.02 40.21 34.32
C ASN A 233 5.16 41.17 35.52
N HIS A 234 4.22 41.04 36.46
CA HIS A 234 4.46 40.51 37.81
C HIS A 234 3.20 39.84 38.39
#